data_AF-A0AAW2VVE9-F1
#
_entry.id   AF-A0AAW2VVE9-F1
#
_cell.length_a   1.000
_cell.length_b   1.000
_cell.length_c   1.000
_cell.angle_alpha   90.00
_cell.angle_beta   90.00
_cell.angle_gamma   90.00
#
_symmetry.space_group_name_H-M   'P 1'
#
loop_
_entity.id
_entity.type
_entity.pdbx_description
1 polymer ?
#
loop_
_entity_poly.entity_id
_entity_poly.type
_entity_poly.pdbx_seq_one_letter_code
_entity_poly.pdbx_strand_id
1 'polypeptide(L)'
;MAEATKSTPSNERIHREAPQLVTVLKEMKEGLDTLRNKIQALTAKVKANSFPTSDGISYLEAKHLLLLNYCQSLVYFLLCKAKGLSIQGHPVVRSLVEIRLFLEKIRPIDKKLQYQIQKLTRTTATEVQKPGLNEKEAGEAQKSEDLLKYRPNPDLLVSKTNATAEDAVGVYRPPKFAPSSMEEDKMSRQEKKRFEERKGNAKTSKSKCLC
;
A
#
# COMPACT_ATOMS: atom_id res chain seq x y z
N MET A 1 20.35 -45.21 58.35
CA MET A 1 21.16 -44.20 57.62
C MET A 1 20.43 -43.86 56.35
N ALA A 2 20.06 -42.58 56.20
CA ALA A 2 19.01 -42.11 55.31
C ALA A 2 19.53 -41.69 53.92
N GLU A 3 18.74 -42.07 52.92
CA GLU A 3 18.30 -41.28 51.77
C GLU A 3 19.37 -40.62 50.87
N ALA A 4 19.80 -41.38 49.86
CA ALA A 4 20.49 -40.85 48.68
C ALA A 4 19.60 -41.04 47.43
N THR A 5 19.60 -40.02 46.58
CA THR A 5 19.20 -40.03 45.15
C THR A 5 17.71 -39.94 44.79
N LYS A 6 17.18 -38.69 44.75
CA LYS A 6 15.97 -38.33 43.99
C LYS A 6 16.20 -37.19 42.96
N SER A 7 17.45 -36.81 42.68
CA SER A 7 17.81 -35.60 41.90
C SER A 7 18.34 -35.83 40.47
N THR A 8 18.48 -37.06 40.01
CA THR A 8 19.13 -37.41 38.73
C THR A 8 18.45 -36.95 37.43
N PRO A 9 17.10 -36.90 37.26
CA PRO A 9 16.50 -36.63 35.95
C PRO A 9 16.59 -35.16 35.51
N SER A 10 16.73 -34.23 36.45
CA SER A 10 16.85 -32.80 36.15
C SER A 10 18.25 -32.43 35.66
N ASN A 11 19.29 -33.08 36.19
CA ASN A 11 20.68 -32.78 35.84
C ASN A 11 21.02 -33.22 34.41
N GLU A 12 20.51 -34.38 33.96
CA GLU A 12 20.72 -34.84 32.59
C GLU A 12 20.04 -33.94 31.54
N ARG A 13 18.86 -33.40 31.85
CA ARG A 13 18.19 -32.41 30.99
C ARG A 13 19.00 -31.13 30.89
N ILE A 14 19.53 -30.63 32.00
CA ILE A 14 20.39 -29.44 32.02
C ILE A 14 21.64 -29.66 31.17
N HIS A 15 22.30 -30.82 31.28
CA HIS A 15 23.48 -31.12 30.45
C HIS A 15 23.17 -31.19 28.95
N ARG A 16 21.97 -31.61 28.56
CA ARG A 16 21.54 -31.67 27.15
C ARG A 16 21.06 -30.33 26.61
N GLU A 17 20.34 -29.56 27.43
CA GLU A 17 19.71 -28.29 27.04
C GLU A 17 20.67 -27.10 27.16
N ALA A 18 21.66 -27.15 28.06
CA ALA A 18 22.66 -26.09 28.23
C ALA A 18 23.43 -25.74 26.95
N PRO A 19 24.02 -26.69 26.18
CA PRO A 19 24.72 -26.34 24.94
C PRO A 19 23.76 -25.79 23.87
N GLN A 20 22.51 -26.25 23.83
CA GLN A 20 21.50 -25.74 22.89
C GLN A 20 21.10 -24.30 23.24
N LEU A 21 20.93 -24.00 24.52
CA LEU A 21 20.61 -22.65 25.00
C LEU A 21 21.75 -21.67 24.68
N VAL A 22 23.00 -22.08 24.85
CA VAL A 22 24.17 -21.23 24.52
C VAL A 22 24.20 -20.86 23.04
N THR A 23 23.90 -21.83 22.15
CA THR A 23 23.81 -21.56 20.71
C THR A 23 22.71 -20.55 20.39
N VAL A 24 21.50 -20.74 20.93
CA VAL A 24 20.37 -19.82 20.69
C VAL A 24 20.65 -18.42 21.25
N LEU A 25 21.28 -18.31 22.41
CA LEU A 25 21.68 -17.01 22.98
C LEU A 25 22.73 -16.31 22.12
N LYS A 26 23.64 -17.05 21.50
CA LYS A 26 24.63 -16.50 20.58
C LYS A 26 23.96 -15.95 19.31
N GLU A 27 23.04 -16.70 18.72
CA GLU A 27 22.24 -16.24 17.57
C GLU A 27 21.44 -14.98 17.91
N MET A 28 20.84 -14.93 19.12
CA MET A 28 20.11 -13.74 19.57
C MET A 28 21.04 -12.53 19.73
N LYS A 29 22.25 -12.72 20.25
CA LYS A 29 23.26 -11.66 20.37
C LYS A 29 23.65 -11.12 18.99
N GLU A 30 23.96 -12.00 18.05
CA GLU A 30 24.29 -11.62 16.67
C GLU A 30 23.13 -10.85 16.00
N GLY A 31 21.89 -11.28 16.23
CA GLY A 31 20.69 -10.57 15.79
C GLY A 31 20.56 -9.17 16.40
N LEU A 32 20.84 -9.01 17.69
CA LEU A 32 20.81 -7.70 18.35
C LEU A 32 21.94 -6.78 17.86
N ASP A 33 23.14 -7.30 17.64
CA ASP A 33 24.28 -6.53 17.14
C ASP A 33 24.01 -6.01 15.71
N THR A 34 23.46 -6.86 14.83
CA THR A 34 23.07 -6.43 13.48
C THR A 34 21.97 -5.37 13.48
N LEU A 35 20.98 -5.48 14.37
CA LEU A 35 19.94 -4.46 14.55
C LEU A 35 20.52 -3.15 15.10
N ARG A 36 21.40 -3.22 16.10
CA ARG A 36 22.08 -2.05 16.67
C ARG A 36 22.87 -1.30 15.61
N ASN A 37 23.62 -2.01 14.78
CA ASN A 37 24.39 -1.41 13.68
C ASN A 37 23.48 -0.69 12.66
N LYS A 38 22.35 -1.31 12.30
CA LYS A 38 21.37 -0.69 11.38
C LYS A 38 20.76 0.58 11.98
N ILE A 39 20.34 0.53 13.26
CA ILE A 39 19.76 1.69 13.97
C ILE A 39 20.80 2.81 14.09
N GLN A 40 22.05 2.49 14.42
CA GLN A 40 23.12 3.48 14.54
C GLN A 40 23.42 4.17 13.20
N ALA A 41 23.47 3.41 12.10
CA ALA A 41 23.63 3.96 10.76
C ALA A 41 22.45 4.88 10.37
N LEU A 42 21.22 4.48 10.69
CA LEU A 42 20.03 5.31 10.46
C LEU A 42 20.05 6.59 11.30
N THR A 43 20.42 6.47 12.58
CA THR A 43 20.50 7.61 13.51
C THR A 43 21.54 8.63 13.04
N ALA A 44 22.69 8.17 12.51
CA ALA A 44 23.70 9.05 11.94
C ALA A 44 23.16 9.84 10.72
N LYS A 45 22.43 9.17 9.82
CA LYS A 45 21.82 9.82 8.64
C LYS A 45 20.72 10.81 9.00
N VAL A 46 19.93 10.52 10.04
CA VAL A 46 18.91 11.43 10.56
C VAL A 46 19.55 12.66 11.20
N LYS A 47 20.61 12.49 12.00
CA LYS A 47 21.37 13.61 12.59
C LYS A 47 22.06 14.49 11.55
N ALA A 48 22.42 13.91 10.40
CA ALA A 48 22.97 14.65 9.27
C ALA A 48 21.91 15.44 8.47
N ASN A 49 20.66 15.54 8.93
CA ASN A 49 19.53 16.16 8.23
C ASN A 49 19.33 15.64 6.79
N SER A 50 19.79 14.42 6.51
CA SER A 50 19.73 13.83 5.16
C SER A 50 18.31 13.39 4.76
N PHE A 51 17.33 13.50 5.67
CA PHE A 51 15.94 13.19 5.43
C PHE A 51 15.07 14.40 5.78
N PRO A 52 14.14 14.80 4.91
CA PRO A 52 13.19 15.87 5.21
C PRO A 52 12.18 15.36 6.25
N THR A 53 12.40 15.69 7.52
CA THR A 53 11.51 15.37 8.65
C THR A 53 10.60 16.54 9.06
N SER A 54 10.48 17.60 8.24
CA SER A 54 9.70 18.80 8.59
C SER A 54 8.18 18.61 8.56
N ASP A 55 7.68 17.64 7.81
CA ASP A 55 6.26 17.48 7.53
C ASP A 55 5.63 16.38 8.39
N GLY A 56 5.41 16.68 9.67
CA GLY A 56 4.62 15.86 10.62
C GLY A 56 5.14 14.43 10.86
N ILE A 57 4.41 13.66 11.68
CA ILE A 57 4.71 12.24 11.89
C ILE A 57 4.37 11.50 10.59
N SER A 58 5.38 11.20 9.78
CA SER A 58 5.21 10.37 8.59
C SER A 58 4.63 9.01 8.99
N TYR A 59 3.74 8.43 8.18
CA TYR A 59 3.24 7.07 8.43
C TYR A 59 4.39 6.07 8.64
N LEU A 60 5.52 6.25 7.93
CA LEU A 60 6.71 5.42 8.11
C LEU A 60 7.30 5.55 9.52
N GLU A 61 7.30 6.75 10.09
CA GLU A 61 7.80 7.02 11.44
C GLU A 61 6.87 6.41 12.50
N ALA A 62 5.55 6.60 12.35
CA ALA A 62 4.56 5.97 13.22
C ALA A 62 4.67 4.43 13.20
N LYS A 63 4.84 3.85 11.99
CA LYS A 63 5.06 2.41 11.83
C LYS A 63 6.37 1.96 12.49
N HIS A 64 7.43 2.75 12.39
CA HIS A 64 8.70 2.45 13.03
C HIS A 64 8.59 2.45 14.56
N LEU A 65 7.95 3.47 15.14
CA LEU A 65 7.70 3.55 16.59
C LEU A 65 6.83 2.38 17.08
N LEU A 66 5.81 2.00 16.32
CA LEU A 66 4.96 0.85 16.63
C LEU A 66 5.77 -0.46 16.64
N LEU A 67 6.65 -0.65 15.66
CA LEU A 67 7.51 -1.84 15.56
C LEU A 67 8.56 -1.86 16.69
N LEU A 68 9.09 -0.70 17.07
CA LEU A 68 10.02 -0.57 18.18
C LEU A 68 9.35 -0.95 19.51
N ASN A 69 8.13 -0.46 19.75
CA ASN A 69 7.36 -0.81 20.93
C ASN A 69 7.02 -2.32 20.98
N TYR A 70 6.77 -2.95 19.82
CA TYR A 70 6.61 -4.39 19.71
C TYR A 70 7.88 -5.14 20.15
N CYS A 71 9.05 -4.75 19.62
CA CYS A 71 10.33 -5.34 20.00
C CYS A 71 10.63 -5.17 21.49
N GLN A 72 10.37 -3.98 22.05
CA GLN A 72 10.58 -3.72 23.48
C GLN A 72 9.68 -4.59 24.36
N SER A 73 8.39 -4.71 24.00
CA SER A 73 7.43 -5.57 24.70
C SER A 73 7.81 -7.05 24.61
N LEU A 74 8.35 -7.50 23.47
CA LEU A 74 8.88 -8.85 23.30
C LEU A 74 10.10 -9.10 24.18
N VAL A 75 11.09 -8.20 24.16
CA VAL A 75 12.29 -8.35 24.99
C VAL A 75 11.93 -8.41 26.47
N TYR A 76 10.99 -7.57 26.91
CA TYR A 76 10.48 -7.64 28.27
C TYR A 76 9.80 -8.98 28.56
N PHE A 77 8.94 -9.47 27.66
CA PHE A 77 8.29 -10.78 27.81
C PHE A 77 9.31 -11.92 27.93
N LEU A 78 10.35 -11.92 27.10
CA LEU A 78 11.45 -12.88 27.17
C LEU A 78 12.20 -12.78 28.50
N LEU A 79 12.47 -11.57 28.98
CA LEU A 79 13.13 -11.36 30.27
C LEU A 79 12.30 -11.90 31.44
N CYS A 80 10.97 -11.69 31.42
CA CYS A 80 10.07 -12.26 32.42
C CYS A 80 10.09 -13.79 32.41
N LYS A 81 10.07 -14.41 31.21
CA LYS A 81 10.21 -15.86 31.05
C LYS A 81 11.56 -16.36 31.59
N ALA A 82 12.66 -15.66 31.28
CA ALA A 82 14.00 -16.03 31.72
C ALA A 82 14.17 -15.94 33.25
N LYS A 83 13.52 -14.97 33.90
CA LYS A 83 13.51 -14.82 35.37
C LYS A 83 12.53 -15.75 36.10
N GLY A 84 11.73 -16.53 35.37
CA GLY A 84 10.72 -17.41 35.96
C GLY A 84 9.51 -16.67 36.57
N LEU A 85 9.28 -15.41 36.18
CA LEU A 85 8.14 -14.64 36.67
C LEU A 85 6.84 -15.16 36.06
N SER A 86 5.75 -15.17 36.85
CA SER A 86 4.42 -15.49 36.34
C SER A 86 3.95 -14.38 35.39
N ILE A 87 3.54 -14.77 34.19
CA ILE A 87 3.13 -13.85 33.12
C ILE A 87 1.60 -13.72 33.05
N GLN A 88 0.88 -14.51 33.85
CA GLN A 88 -0.57 -14.46 33.92
C GLN A 88 -1.02 -13.09 34.46
N GLY A 89 -1.76 -12.36 33.63
CA GLY A 89 -2.26 -11.02 33.97
C GLY A 89 -1.29 -9.86 33.73
N HIS A 90 -0.09 -10.09 33.19
CA HIS A 90 0.84 -8.99 32.93
C HIS A 90 0.38 -8.14 31.72
N PRO A 91 0.36 -6.79 31.81
CA PRO A 91 -0.12 -5.91 30.73
C PRO A 91 0.67 -6.04 29.42
N VAL A 92 1.85 -6.64 29.45
CA VAL A 92 2.71 -6.86 28.28
C VAL A 92 2.08 -7.83 27.29
N VAL A 93 1.37 -8.87 27.75
CA VAL A 93 0.68 -9.78 26.83
C VAL A 93 -0.44 -9.04 26.09
N ARG A 94 -1.20 -8.22 26.82
CA ARG A 94 -2.25 -7.37 26.23
C ARG A 94 -1.67 -6.38 25.23
N SER A 95 -0.58 -5.71 25.60
CA SER A 95 0.12 -4.74 24.73
C SER A 95 0.65 -5.40 23.45
N LEU A 96 1.20 -6.61 23.55
CA LEU A 96 1.66 -7.38 22.38
C LEU A 96 0.53 -7.72 21.41
N VAL A 97 -0.62 -8.16 21.93
CA VAL A 97 -1.80 -8.48 21.11
C VAL A 97 -2.36 -7.22 20.46
N GLU A 98 -2.45 -6.12 21.20
CA GLU A 98 -2.91 -4.84 20.71
C GLU A 98 -2.02 -4.30 19.58
N ILE A 99 -0.70 -4.30 19.77
CA ILE A 99 0.26 -3.91 18.73
C ILE A 99 0.13 -4.82 17.50
N ARG A 100 -0.07 -6.13 17.68
CA ARG A 100 -0.28 -7.07 16.57
C ARG A 100 -1.54 -6.76 15.79
N LEU A 101 -2.62 -6.38 16.47
CA LEU A 101 -3.88 -5.96 15.85
C LEU A 101 -3.67 -4.67 15.03
N PHE A 102 -2.93 -3.70 15.57
CA PHE A 102 -2.56 -2.50 14.80
C PHE A 102 -1.74 -2.84 13.56
N LEU A 103 -0.75 -3.73 13.66
CA LEU A 103 0.04 -4.20 12.52
C LEU A 103 -0.81 -4.85 11.42
N GLU A 104 -1.90 -5.53 11.79
CA GLU A 104 -2.85 -6.10 10.83
C GLU A 104 -3.70 -5.02 10.15
N LYS A 105 -4.15 -4.01 10.90
CA LYS A 105 -4.97 -2.91 10.38
C LYS A 105 -4.22 -2.00 9.43
N ILE A 106 -2.90 -1.84 9.59
CA ILE A 106 -2.09 -0.99 8.71
C ILE A 106 -1.64 -1.68 7.41
N ARG A 107 -1.76 -3.01 7.29
CA ARG A 107 -1.40 -3.77 6.07
C ARG A 107 -1.94 -3.20 4.74
N PRO A 108 -3.20 -2.77 4.61
CA PRO A 108 -3.68 -2.18 3.36
C PRO A 108 -2.97 -0.86 3.02
N ILE A 109 -2.60 -0.06 4.03
CA ILE A 109 -1.85 1.19 3.84
C ILE A 109 -0.43 0.86 3.39
N ASP A 110 0.21 -0.14 4.00
CA ASP A 110 1.52 -0.63 3.56
C ASP A 110 1.54 -1.04 2.09
N LYS A 111 0.50 -1.75 1.61
CA LYS A 111 0.41 -2.16 0.20
C LYS A 111 0.33 -0.94 -0.74
N LYS A 112 -0.46 0.07 -0.36
CA LYS A 112 -0.59 1.31 -1.15
C LYS A 112 0.74 2.07 -1.20
N LEU A 113 1.42 2.21 -0.07
CA LEU A 113 2.73 2.87 0.00
C LEU A 113 3.81 2.09 -0.76
N GLN A 114 3.82 0.77 -0.65
CA GLN A 114 4.74 -0.07 -1.42
C GLN A 114 4.55 0.13 -2.92
N TYR A 115 3.31 0.20 -3.40
CA TYR A 115 3.02 0.50 -4.80
C TYR A 115 3.53 1.89 -5.21
N GLN A 116 3.30 2.91 -4.38
CA GLN A 116 3.78 4.28 -4.64
C GLN A 116 5.31 4.33 -4.70
N ILE A 117 6.00 3.71 -3.74
CA ILE A 117 7.46 3.61 -3.73
C ILE A 117 7.95 2.90 -5.00
N GLN A 118 7.38 1.74 -5.34
CA GLN A 118 7.78 1.00 -6.55
C GLN A 118 7.54 1.82 -7.83
N LYS A 119 6.43 2.55 -7.92
CA LYS A 119 6.13 3.42 -9.05
C LYS A 119 7.20 4.51 -9.19
N LEU A 120 7.51 5.20 -8.10
CA LEU A 120 8.53 6.25 -8.08
C LEU A 120 9.91 5.70 -8.44
N THR A 121 10.34 4.60 -7.81
CA THR A 121 11.64 3.97 -8.10
C THR A 121 11.76 3.49 -9.54
N ARG A 122 10.69 3.00 -10.16
CA ARG A 122 10.68 2.63 -11.59
C ARG A 122 10.84 3.85 -12.49
N THR A 123 10.16 4.96 -12.19
CA THR A 123 10.31 6.21 -12.96
C THR A 123 11.73 6.75 -12.89
N THR A 124 12.34 6.80 -11.69
CA THR A 124 13.74 7.24 -11.54
C THR A 124 14.73 6.29 -12.20
N ALA A 125 14.51 4.96 -12.09
CA ALA A 125 15.37 3.98 -12.76
C ALA A 125 15.28 4.04 -14.30
N THR A 126 14.14 4.48 -14.84
CA THR A 126 13.96 4.65 -16.29
C THR A 126 14.60 5.94 -16.79
N GLU A 127 14.62 7.01 -15.99
CA GLU A 127 15.32 8.26 -16.31
C GLU A 127 16.86 8.09 -16.27
N VAL A 128 17.39 7.27 -15.37
CA VAL A 128 18.84 7.03 -15.26
C VAL A 128 19.39 6.13 -16.39
N GLN A 129 18.54 5.39 -17.11
CA GLN A 129 18.94 4.54 -18.25
C GLN A 129 18.92 5.25 -19.61
N LYS A 130 18.62 6.55 -19.68
CA LYS A 130 18.79 7.34 -20.90
C LYS A 130 19.80 8.48 -20.72
N PRO A 131 21.11 8.20 -20.78
CA PRO A 131 22.07 9.20 -21.25
C PRO A 131 22.07 9.14 -22.79
N GLY A 132 21.36 10.07 -23.43
CA GLY A 132 21.66 10.49 -24.80
C GLY A 132 20.99 9.74 -25.97
N LEU A 133 20.36 10.55 -26.83
CA LEU A 133 20.16 10.39 -28.28
C LEU A 133 19.10 9.37 -28.75
N ASN A 134 17.90 9.85 -29.07
CA ASN A 134 17.57 10.21 -30.46
C ASN A 134 16.09 10.60 -30.62
N GLU A 135 15.89 11.71 -31.32
CA GLU A 135 14.66 12.06 -31.99
C GLU A 135 14.31 10.96 -33.01
N LYS A 136 13.11 10.38 -32.89
CA LYS A 136 12.13 10.08 -33.97
C LYS A 136 11.17 8.97 -33.52
N GLU A 137 9.92 9.39 -33.41
CA GLU A 137 8.66 8.69 -33.74
C GLU A 137 8.60 7.15 -33.68
N ALA A 138 7.80 6.62 -32.75
CA ALA A 138 6.76 5.63 -33.01
C ALA A 138 5.89 5.49 -31.75
N GLY A 139 4.57 5.51 -31.94
CA GLY A 139 3.60 5.83 -30.89
C GLY A 139 3.25 4.70 -29.93
N GLU A 140 2.79 5.12 -28.75
CA GLU A 140 1.68 4.53 -28.00
C GLU A 140 1.37 5.46 -26.82
N ALA A 141 0.55 6.48 -27.10
CA ALA A 141 -0.01 7.36 -26.09
C ALA A 141 -1.12 6.61 -25.33
N GLN A 142 -0.76 5.86 -24.30
CA GLN A 142 -1.72 5.56 -23.25
C GLN A 142 -1.98 6.84 -22.46
N LYS A 143 -3.12 7.47 -22.79
CA LYS A 143 -3.77 8.55 -22.04
C LYS A 143 -3.68 8.29 -20.53
N SER A 144 -2.72 8.94 -19.87
CA SER A 144 -2.95 9.41 -18.52
C SER A 144 -3.92 10.58 -18.67
N GLU A 145 -5.22 10.29 -18.53
CA GLU A 145 -6.24 11.32 -18.31
C GLU A 145 -5.84 12.03 -17.01
N ASP A 146 -5.12 13.13 -17.20
CA ASP A 146 -4.66 14.03 -16.15
C ASP A 146 -5.89 14.57 -15.41
N LEU A 147 -6.19 13.97 -14.25
CA LEU A 147 -7.32 14.29 -13.37
C LEU A 147 -7.34 15.77 -12.93
N LEU A 148 -6.28 16.53 -13.19
CA LEU A 148 -6.20 17.97 -12.97
C LEU A 148 -6.94 18.80 -14.04
N LYS A 149 -7.24 18.23 -15.22
CA LYS A 149 -8.03 18.88 -16.28
C LYS A 149 -9.54 18.89 -16.00
N TYR A 150 -9.99 18.14 -15.00
CA TYR A 150 -11.38 18.12 -14.53
C TYR A 150 -11.69 19.19 -13.47
N ARG A 151 -10.82 20.17 -13.25
CA ARG A 151 -11.19 21.35 -12.46
C ARG A 151 -12.13 22.24 -13.29
N PRO A 152 -13.27 22.68 -12.72
CA PRO A 152 -14.10 23.70 -13.35
C PRO A 152 -13.23 24.92 -13.65
N ASN A 153 -13.24 25.38 -14.90
CA ASN A 153 -12.48 26.55 -15.33
C ASN A 153 -13.29 27.82 -14.95
N PRO A 154 -12.89 28.59 -13.93
CA PRO A 154 -13.68 29.72 -13.44
C PRO A 154 -13.73 30.89 -14.44
N ASP A 155 -12.82 30.95 -15.41
CA ASP A 155 -12.79 31.98 -16.46
C ASP A 155 -13.95 31.87 -17.47
N LEU A 156 -14.62 30.72 -17.55
CA LEU A 156 -15.83 30.55 -18.38
C LEU A 156 -17.11 31.10 -17.72
N LEU A 157 -17.03 31.50 -16.44
CA LEU A 157 -18.16 32.05 -15.68
C LEU A 157 -18.25 33.58 -15.75
N VAL A 158 -17.30 34.25 -16.40
CA VAL A 158 -17.38 35.69 -16.63
C VAL A 158 -18.29 35.92 -17.83
N SER A 159 -19.54 36.25 -17.55
CA SER A 159 -20.51 36.70 -18.54
C SER A 159 -19.91 37.84 -19.34
N LYS A 160 -19.84 37.61 -20.66
CA LYS A 160 -19.39 38.54 -21.71
C LYS A 160 -20.17 39.85 -21.61
N THR A 161 -19.75 40.73 -20.72
CA THR A 161 -20.39 42.02 -20.45
C THR A 161 -19.72 43.18 -21.16
N ASN A 162 -18.59 42.98 -21.85
CA ASN A 162 -17.99 44.02 -22.69
C ASN A 162 -17.43 43.44 -23.99
N ALA A 163 -18.30 43.31 -25.00
CA ALA A 163 -17.89 43.29 -26.39
C ALA A 163 -19.04 43.88 -27.22
N THR A 164 -18.89 45.17 -27.52
CA THR A 164 -19.64 45.97 -28.48
C THR A 164 -19.78 45.28 -29.83
N ALA A 165 -21.01 45.07 -30.29
CA ALA A 165 -21.45 45.24 -31.69
C ALA A 165 -22.97 45.01 -31.77
N GLU A 166 -23.62 45.90 -32.51
CA GLU A 166 -25.05 46.09 -32.65
C GLU A 166 -25.74 44.99 -33.46
N ASP A 167 -27.07 44.93 -33.29
CA ASP A 167 -28.09 44.35 -34.17
C ASP A 167 -28.13 42.84 -34.43
N ALA A 168 -28.91 42.12 -33.59
CA ALA A 168 -30.13 41.43 -34.05
C ALA A 168 -30.90 40.84 -32.86
N VAL A 169 -32.18 41.21 -32.80
CA VAL A 169 -33.31 40.61 -32.07
C VAL A 169 -33.02 39.22 -31.49
N GLY A 170 -33.15 39.13 -30.16
CA GLY A 170 -32.88 37.94 -29.36
C GLY A 170 -33.73 36.72 -29.73
N VAL A 171 -33.20 35.91 -30.64
CA VAL A 171 -33.64 34.52 -30.82
C VAL A 171 -32.47 33.62 -30.47
N TYR A 172 -32.58 32.97 -29.31
CA TYR A 172 -31.64 31.93 -28.90
C TYR A 172 -31.65 30.80 -29.92
N ARG A 173 -30.49 30.48 -30.49
CA ARG A 173 -30.31 29.31 -31.35
C ARG A 173 -29.57 28.22 -30.54
N PRO A 174 -30.27 27.15 -30.14
CA PRO A 174 -29.66 26.04 -29.44
C PRO A 174 -28.51 25.43 -30.26
N PRO A 175 -27.36 25.15 -29.65
CA PRO A 175 -26.26 24.45 -30.31
C PRO A 175 -26.74 23.10 -30.86
N LYS A 176 -26.52 22.85 -32.15
CA LYS A 176 -26.87 21.58 -32.77
C LYS A 176 -25.78 20.56 -32.44
N PHE A 177 -26.10 19.62 -31.55
CA PHE A 177 -25.24 18.45 -31.30
C PHE A 177 -25.46 17.42 -32.40
N ALA A 178 -24.39 17.08 -33.13
CA ALA A 178 -24.38 15.87 -33.94
C ALA A 178 -24.30 14.66 -32.99
N PRO A 179 -25.02 13.56 -33.26
CA PRO A 179 -24.96 12.37 -32.41
C PRO A 179 -23.53 11.82 -32.40
N SER A 180 -22.86 11.93 -31.26
CA SER A 180 -21.59 11.27 -31.02
C SER A 180 -21.84 9.78 -30.84
N SER A 181 -21.36 8.94 -31.75
CA SER A 181 -21.33 7.50 -31.52
C SER A 181 -20.39 7.22 -30.34
N MET A 182 -20.94 6.70 -29.25
CA MET A 182 -20.13 6.08 -28.20
C MET A 182 -19.40 4.90 -28.84
N GLU A 183 -18.07 4.82 -28.69
CA GLU A 183 -17.38 3.56 -28.95
C GLU A 183 -17.90 2.56 -27.92
N GLU A 184 -18.82 1.70 -28.34
CA GLU A 184 -19.17 0.52 -27.55
C GLU A 184 -17.90 -0.30 -27.38
N ASP A 185 -17.61 -0.67 -26.12
CA ASP A 185 -16.57 -1.64 -25.79
C ASP A 185 -16.60 -2.77 -26.81
N LYS A 186 -15.42 -3.16 -27.32
CA LYS A 186 -15.26 -4.16 -28.38
C LYS A 186 -15.79 -5.52 -27.91
N MET A 187 -17.11 -5.70 -27.95
CA MET A 187 -17.77 -6.99 -27.79
C MET A 187 -17.23 -7.89 -28.88
N SER A 188 -16.78 -9.09 -28.50
CA SER A 188 -16.23 -10.06 -29.44
C SER A 188 -17.25 -10.30 -30.57
N ARG A 189 -16.77 -10.54 -31.81
CA ARG A 189 -17.65 -10.83 -32.97
C ARG A 189 -18.69 -11.93 -32.66
N GLN A 190 -18.35 -12.84 -31.76
CA GLN A 190 -19.22 -13.92 -31.33
C GLN A 190 -20.33 -13.47 -30.36
N GLU A 191 -20.08 -12.48 -29.50
CA GLU A 191 -21.09 -11.91 -28.60
C GLU A 191 -22.09 -11.03 -29.35
N LYS A 192 -21.63 -10.29 -30.36
CA LYS A 192 -22.51 -9.50 -31.24
C LYS A 192 -23.54 -10.37 -31.97
N LYS A 193 -23.10 -11.49 -32.57
CA LYS A 193 -24.02 -12.46 -33.21
C LYS A 193 -25.04 -13.04 -32.23
N ARG A 194 -24.62 -13.43 -31.02
CA ARG A 194 -25.52 -13.97 -29.99
C ARG A 194 -26.56 -12.93 -29.54
N PHE A 195 -26.18 -11.66 -29.48
CA PHE A 195 -27.10 -10.59 -29.11
C PHE A 195 -28.12 -10.28 -30.22
N GLU A 196 -27.68 -10.32 -31.49
CA GLU A 196 -28.56 -10.17 -32.65
C GLU A 196 -29.56 -11.34 -32.78
N GLU A 197 -29.12 -12.58 -32.58
CA GLU A 197 -30.00 -13.76 -32.56
C GLU A 197 -31.05 -13.68 -31.45
N ARG A 198 -30.65 -13.24 -30.24
CA ARG A 198 -31.57 -13.02 -29.12
C ARG A 198 -32.60 -11.93 -29.43
N LYS A 199 -32.18 -10.82 -30.05
CA LYS A 199 -33.09 -9.75 -30.49
C LYS A 199 -34.02 -10.22 -31.62
N GLY A 200 -33.53 -11.04 -32.54
CA GLY A 200 -34.33 -11.66 -33.59
C GLY A 200 -35.44 -12.53 -33.01
N ASN A 201 -35.06 -13.51 -32.18
CA ASN A 201 -36.02 -14.43 -31.55
C ASN A 201 -37.04 -13.73 -30.65
N ALA A 202 -36.63 -12.67 -29.94
CA ALA A 202 -37.56 -11.88 -29.12
C ALA A 202 -38.59 -11.11 -29.96
N LYS A 203 -38.24 -10.68 -31.18
CA LYS A 203 -39.18 -10.04 -32.10
C LYS A 203 -40.14 -11.07 -32.68
N THR A 204 -39.65 -12.22 -33.16
CA THR A 204 -40.49 -13.28 -33.72
C THR A 204 -41.44 -13.89 -32.68
N SER A 205 -40.99 -13.99 -31.43
CA SER A 205 -41.83 -14.48 -30.33
C SER A 205 -42.92 -13.47 -29.93
N LYS A 206 -42.64 -12.17 -30.02
CA LYS A 206 -43.65 -11.13 -29.81
C LYS A 206 -44.68 -11.09 -30.94
N SER A 207 -44.25 -11.29 -32.19
CA SER A 207 -45.17 -11.38 -33.33
C SER A 207 -46.10 -12.60 -33.23
N LYS A 208 -45.60 -13.73 -32.73
CA LYS A 208 -46.40 -14.96 -32.54
C LYS A 208 -47.40 -14.90 -31.39
N CYS A 209 -47.21 -14.01 -30.42
CA CYS A 209 -48.18 -13.77 -29.34
C CYS A 209 -49.23 -12.70 -29.70
N LEU A 210 -49.12 -12.05 -30.86
CA LEU A 210 -50.03 -10.99 -31.30
C LEU A 210 -50.98 -11.42 -32.42
N CYS A 211 -51.02 -12.71 -32.76
CA CYS A 211 -52.02 -13.32 -33.64
C CYS A 211 -52.90 -14.28 -32.84
#